data_AF-A0A5S3VTI5-F1
#
_entry.id   AF-A0A5S3VTI5-F1
#
_cell.length_a   1.000
_cell.length_b   1.000
_cell.length_c   1.000
_cell.angle_alpha   90.00
_cell.angle_beta   90.00
_cell.angle_gamma   90.00
#
_symmetry.space_group_name_H-M   'P 1'
#
loop_
_entity.id
_entity.type
_entity.pdbx_description
1 polymer ?
#
loop_
_entity_poly.entity_id
_entity_poly.type
_entity_poly.pdbx_seq_one_letter_code
_entity_poly.pdbx_strand_id
1 'polypeptide(L)' 'AMDALLDPDIELVLLTGPAGCGKTILALAAALEMIIEKGIYDKLIVTRNTPEIAESIGFLPGTEEEKMAPWLAAITDT' A
#
# COMPACT_ATOMS: atom_id res chain seq x y z
N ALA A 1 -3.96 6.02 -17.53
CA ALA A 1 -3.91 5.54 -16.12
C ALA A 1 -2.92 6.40 -15.33
N MET A 2 -1.67 6.49 -15.76
CA MET A 2 -0.69 7.38 -15.13
C MET A 2 -1.12 8.85 -15.17
N ASP A 3 -1.71 9.32 -16.28
CA ASP A 3 -2.17 10.71 -16.39
C ASP A 3 -3.19 11.06 -15.30
N ALA A 4 -4.17 10.18 -15.07
CA ALA A 4 -5.17 10.36 -14.02
C ALA A 4 -4.56 10.27 -12.61
N LEU A 5 -3.54 9.42 -12.41
CA LEU A 5 -2.84 9.33 -11.13
C LEU A 5 -1.92 10.53 -10.85
N LEU A 6 -1.49 11.25 -11.88
CA LEU A 6 -0.58 12.41 -11.80
C LEU A 6 -1.29 13.76 -11.78
N ASP A 7 -2.62 13.76 -11.93
CA ASP A 7 -3.46 14.94 -11.99
C ASP A 7 -3.98 15.31 -10.58
N PRO A 8 -3.51 16.43 -9.98
CA PRO A 8 -3.92 16.84 -8.64
C PRO A 8 -5.37 17.35 -8.57
N ASP A 9 -6.02 17.63 -9.71
CA ASP A 9 -7.42 18.06 -9.76
C ASP A 9 -8.39 16.86 -9.63
N ILE A 10 -7.89 15.62 -9.70
CA ILE A 10 -8.68 14.40 -9.53
C ILE A 10 -8.58 13.91 -8.08
N GLU A 11 -9.64 14.06 -7.30
CA GLU A 11 -9.66 13.68 -5.88
C GLU A 11 -9.61 12.15 -5.63
N LEU A 12 -10.10 11.34 -6.58
CA LEU A 12 -10.19 9.88 -6.42
C LEU A 12 -9.93 9.15 -7.73
N VAL A 13 -8.97 8.22 -7.70
CA VAL A 13 -8.66 7.32 -8.81
C VAL A 13 -8.88 5.86 -8.38
N LEU A 14 -9.72 5.14 -9.11
CA LEU A 14 -9.94 3.71 -8.92
C LEU A 14 -9.22 2.91 -10.02
N LEU A 15 -8.22 2.12 -9.64
CA LEU A 15 -7.52 1.22 -10.55
C LEU A 15 -8.14 -0.17 -10.53
N THR A 16 -8.80 -0.54 -11.61
CA THR A 16 -9.39 -1.88 -11.79
C THR A 16 -8.62 -2.69 -12.81
N GLY A 17 -8.55 -4.02 -12.62
CA GLY A 17 -7.95 -4.92 -13.59
C GLY A 17 -7.46 -6.24 -12.96
N PRO A 18 -7.04 -7.21 -13.78
CA PRO A 18 -6.59 -8.52 -13.31
C PRO A 18 -5.44 -8.45 -12.30
N ALA A 19 -5.27 -9.51 -11.50
CA ALA A 19 -4.13 -9.65 -10.61
C ALA A 19 -2.81 -9.60 -11.42
N GLY A 20 -1.76 -9.01 -10.84
CA GLY A 20 -0.45 -8.90 -11.50
C GLY A 20 -0.29 -7.76 -12.51
N CYS A 21 -1.32 -6.97 -12.81
CA CYS A 21 -1.23 -5.86 -13.78
C CYS A 21 -0.58 -4.57 -13.23
N GLY A 22 0.19 -4.64 -12.15
CA GLY A 22 0.95 -3.49 -11.63
C GLY A 22 0.12 -2.35 -11.02
N LYS A 23 -1.13 -2.56 -10.63
CA LYS A 23 -1.99 -1.52 -10.05
C LYS A 23 -1.36 -0.85 -8.81
N THR A 24 -0.87 -1.67 -7.88
CA THR A 24 -0.23 -1.20 -6.66
C THR A 24 1.09 -0.48 -6.95
N ILE A 25 1.94 -1.02 -7.82
CA ILE A 25 3.22 -0.38 -8.14
C ILE A 25 3.03 0.94 -8.88
N LEU A 26 2.02 1.05 -9.76
CA LEU A 26 1.67 2.29 -10.44
C LEU A 26 1.16 3.36 -9.46
N ALA A 27 0.30 2.98 -8.51
CA ALA A 27 -0.19 3.89 -7.48
C ALA A 27 0.95 4.40 -6.58
N LEU A 28 1.86 3.52 -6.17
CA LEU A 28 3.03 3.89 -5.38
C LEU A 28 4.00 4.78 -6.16
N ALA A 29 4.29 4.46 -7.42
CA ALA A 29 5.17 5.26 -8.27
C ALA A 29 4.64 6.69 -8.45
N ALA A 30 3.34 6.85 -8.73
CA ALA A 30 2.71 8.16 -8.86
C ALA A 30 2.75 8.95 -7.53
N ALA A 31 2.51 8.29 -6.40
CA ALA A 31 2.59 8.92 -5.10
C ALA A 31 4.02 9.40 -4.77
N LEU A 32 5.03 8.58 -5.06
CA LEU A 32 6.44 8.94 -4.84
C LEU A 32 6.87 10.11 -5.73
N GLU A 33 6.46 10.13 -7.00
CA GLU A 33 6.67 11.26 -7.91
C GLU A 33 6.10 12.56 -7.33
N MET A 34 4.87 12.53 -6.81
CA MET A 34 4.24 13.74 -6.27
C MET A 34 4.87 14.24 -4.98
N ILE A 35 5.40 13.34 -4.15
CA ILE A 35 6.00 13.68 -2.84
C ILE A 35 7.47 14.06 -2.99
N ILE A 36 8.27 13.21 -3.64
CA ILE A 36 9.73 13.35 -3.67
C ILE A 36 10.14 14.33 -4.78
N GLU A 37 9.65 14.12 -6.00
CA GLU A 37 10.11 14.88 -7.16
C GLU A 37 9.39 16.23 -7.27
N LYS A 38 8.06 16.23 -7.08
CA LYS A 38 7.25 17.45 -7.21
C LYS A 38 7.02 18.21 -5.90
N GLY A 39 7.18 17.56 -4.75
CA GLY A 39 6.97 18.20 -3.43
C GLY A 39 5.55 18.73 -3.21
N ILE A 40 4.54 18.16 -3.88
CA ILE A 40 3.14 18.62 -3.81
C ILE A 40 2.47 18.13 -2.52
N TYR A 41 2.94 16.99 -1.99
CA TYR A 41 2.43 16.40 -0.74
C TYR A 41 3.59 16.06 0.20
N ASP A 42 3.33 16.13 1.51
CA ASP A 42 4.35 15.88 2.53
C ASP A 42 4.45 14.40 2.96
N LYS A 43 3.40 13.60 2.71
CA LYS A 43 3.29 12.23 3.25
C LYS A 43 2.42 11.31 2.39
N LEU A 44 2.86 10.06 2.25
CA LEU A 44 2.09 8.95 1.69
C LEU A 44 1.51 8.09 2.81
N ILE A 45 0.21 7.78 2.74
CA ILE A 45 -0.45 6.81 3.61
C ILE A 45 -0.83 5.60 2.75
N VAL A 46 -0.33 4.42 3.11
CA VAL A 46 -0.68 3.15 2.46
C VAL A 46 -1.51 2.32 3.44
N THR A 47 -2.70 1.94 3.02
CA THR A 47 -3.57 1.03 3.78
C THR A 47 -3.78 -0.26 3.02
N ARG A 48 -3.98 -1.35 3.77
CA ARG A 48 -4.38 -2.65 3.23
C ARG A 48 -5.51 -3.18 4.11
N ASN A 49 -6.46 -3.89 3.51
CA ASN A 49 -7.47 -4.57 4.30
C ASN A 49 -6.78 -5.62 5.18
N THR A 50 -6.90 -5.47 6.50
CA THR A 50 -6.57 -6.53 7.44
C THR A 50 -7.71 -7.53 7.39
N PRO A 51 -7.48 -8.80 7.01
CA PRO A 51 -8.51 -9.82 7.06
C PRO A 51 -9.03 -9.96 8.49
N GLU A 52 -10.33 -10.20 8.63
CA GLU A 52 -10.97 -10.36 9.93
C GLU A 52 -10.32 -11.49 10.71
N ILE A 53 -9.96 -11.19 11.96
CA ILE A 53 -9.45 -12.13 12.95
C ILE A 53 -10.62 -13.03 13.38
N ALA A 54 -10.94 -14.03 12.57
CA ALA A 54 -11.72 -15.16 13.06
C ALA A 54 -10.75 -16.07 13.82
N GLU A 55 -10.68 -15.88 15.14
CA GLU A 55 -10.24 -16.90 16.10
C GLU A 55 -8.87 -17.55 15.83
N SER A 56 -7.77 -16.87 16.15
CA SER A 56 -6.62 -17.47 16.86
C SER A 56 -5.37 -16.60 16.74
N ILE A 57 -5.01 -15.94 17.85
CA ILE A 57 -3.62 -15.54 18.13
C ILE A 57 -2.74 -16.80 18.38
N GLY A 58 -3.22 -17.99 17.99
CA GLY A 58 -2.71 -19.31 18.31
C GLY A 58 -2.64 -20.18 17.06
N PHE A 59 -1.57 -20.02 16.29
CA PHE A 59 -1.07 -21.06 15.39
C PHE A 59 0.43 -20.88 15.09
N LEU A 60 0.90 -19.63 14.99
CA LEU A 60 2.33 -19.34 14.79
C LEU A 60 3.07 -19.29 16.14
N PRO A 61 4.15 -20.06 16.35
CA PRO A 61 5.03 -19.88 17.50
C PRO A 61 5.76 -18.55 17.40
N GLY A 62 5.98 -17.88 18.53
CA GLY A 62 6.72 -16.61 18.58
C GLY A 62 6.06 -15.50 19.39
N THR A 63 6.77 -14.39 19.52
CA THR A 63 6.29 -13.16 20.16
C THR A 63 5.16 -12.52 19.34
N GLU A 64 4.44 -11.57 19.95
CA GLU A 64 3.46 -10.76 19.22
C GLU A 64 4.07 -10.10 17.98
N GLU A 65 5.30 -9.59 18.11
CA GLU A 65 6.04 -8.95 17.03
C GLU A 65 6.35 -9.92 15.87
N GLU A 66 6.80 -11.14 16.18
CA GLU A 66 7.04 -12.20 15.18
C GLU A 66 5.75 -12.65 14.48
N LYS A 67 4.62 -12.65 15.19
CA LYS A 67 3.30 -12.93 14.61
C LYS A 67 2.82 -11.82 13.67
N MET A 68 3.22 -10.58 13.96
CA MET A 68 2.89 -9.40 13.15
C MET A 68 3.85 -9.20 11.96
N ALA A 69 5.06 -9.76 12.00
CA ALA A 69 6.09 -9.58 10.97
C ALA A 69 5.64 -9.91 9.52
N PRO A 70 4.92 -11.02 9.24
CA PRO A 70 4.42 -11.31 7.88
C PRO A 70 3.47 -10.22 7.35
N TRP A 71 2.86 -9.44 8.24
CA TRP A 71 1.94 -8.38 7.87
C TRP A 71 2.66 -7.07 7.53
N LEU A 72 3.83 -6.82 8.12
CA LEU A 72 4.64 -5.63 7.85
C LEU A 72 5.57 -5.82 6.64
N ALA A 73 5.95 -7.07 6.32
CA ALA A 73 6.89 -7.43 5.26
C ALA A 73 6.53 -6.94 3.84
N ALA A 74 5.28 -6.55 3.57
CA ALA A 74 4.88 -6.04 2.26
C ALA A 74 5.15 -4.54 2.05
N ILE A 75 5.40 -3.80 3.15
CA ILE A 75 5.64 -2.35 3.14
C ILE A 75 7.04 -2.04 3.71
N THR A 76 7.53 -2.89 4.61
CA THR A 76 8.86 -2.78 5.20
C THR A 76 9.87 -3.51 4.32
N ASP A 77 10.76 -2.76 3.69
CA ASP A 77 12.01 -3.31 3.17
C ASP A 77 12.97 -3.45 4.36
N THR A 78 13.55 -4.65 4.55
CA THR A 78 14.46 -4.93 5.67
C THR A 78 15.90 -4.88 5.20
#